data_AF-A0A0F8ZWL5-F1
#
_entry.id   AF-A0A0F8ZWL5-F1
#
_cell.length_a   1.000
_cell.length_b   1.000
_cell.length_c   1.000
_cell.angle_alpha   90.00
_cell.angle_beta   90.00
_cell.angle_gamma   90.00
#
_symmetry.space_group_name_H-M   'P 1'
#
loop_
_entity.id
_entity.type
_entity.pdbx_description
1 polymer ?
#
loop_
_entity_poly.entity_id
_entity_poly.type
_entity_poly.pdbx_seq_one_letter_code
_entity_poly.pdbx_strand_id
1 'polypeptide(L)' 'LEIMGLYGQLEPQSKYAPLRGKFERQYLWQTGMIVGGGTPEIQRNIIAMRGLGLPRQ' A
#
# COMPACT_ATOMS: atom_id res chain seq x y z
N LEU A 1 -1.23 4.44 9.97
CA LEU A 1 -2.37 4.40 10.91
C LEU A 1 -1.99 4.85 12.32
N GLU A 2 -0.76 4.58 12.77
CA GLU A 2 -0.24 4.91 14.10
C GLU A 2 -0.55 6.34 14.61
N ILE A 3 -0.36 7.37 13.78
CA ILE A 3 -0.67 8.78 14.15
C ILE A 3 -2.14 8.97 14.58
N MET A 4 -3.05 8.16 14.04
CA MET A 4 -4.49 8.24 14.34
C MET A 4 -4.87 7.42 15.59
N GLY A 5 -3.90 6.75 16.22
CA GLY A 5 -4.12 5.88 17.38
C GLY A 5 -5.14 4.77 17.11
N LEU A 6 -5.91 4.43 18.14
CA LEU A 6 -6.93 3.37 18.09
C LEU A 6 -8.04 3.66 17.06
N TYR A 7 -8.33 4.94 16.81
CA TYR A 7 -9.35 5.34 15.85
C TYR A 7 -8.94 5.07 14.40
N GLY A 8 -7.67 4.70 14.17
CA GLY A 8 -7.15 4.45 12.83
C GLY A 8 -7.70 3.24 12.11
N GLN A 9 -8.32 2.31 12.84
CA GLN A 9 -8.88 1.08 12.29
C GLN A 9 -10.40 1.14 12.09
N LEU A 10 -11.01 2.31 12.32
CA LEU A 10 -12.46 2.44 12.24
C LEU A 10 -12.95 2.59 10.80
N GLU A 11 -13.90 1.74 10.43
CA GLU A 11 -14.57 1.80 9.13
C GLU A 11 -15.40 3.08 8.97
N PRO A 12 -15.64 3.53 7.71
CA PRO A 12 -16.39 4.77 7.43
C PRO A 12 -17.78 4.88 8.09
N GLN A 13 -18.42 3.75 8.39
CA GLN A 13 -19.74 3.69 9.03
C GLN A 13 -19.67 3.98 10.55
N SER A 14 -18.50 3.91 11.17
CA SER A 14 -18.33 4.25 12.57
C SER A 14 -18.44 5.75 12.79
N LYS A 15 -19.26 6.17 13.77
CA LYS A 15 -19.43 7.60 14.10
C LYS A 15 -18.14 8.28 14.54
N TYR A 16 -17.16 7.50 15.01
CA TYR A 16 -15.87 7.98 15.50
C TYR A 16 -14.77 7.90 14.44
N ALA A 17 -15.07 7.48 13.21
CA ALA A 17 -14.07 7.31 12.17
C ALA A 17 -13.49 8.67 11.76
N PRO A 18 -12.19 8.93 12.03
CA PRO A 18 -11.56 10.17 11.61
C PRO A 18 -11.54 10.21 10.09
N LEU A 19 -11.79 11.39 9.51
CA LEU A 19 -11.74 11.61 8.06
C LEU A 19 -12.58 10.60 7.27
N ARG A 20 -13.72 10.17 7.83
CA ARG A 20 -14.66 9.20 7.24
C ARG A 20 -13.99 7.86 6.86
N GLY A 21 -13.04 7.38 7.66
CA GLY A 21 -12.38 6.09 7.43
C GLY A 21 -11.44 6.05 6.22
N LYS A 22 -11.07 7.22 5.66
CA LYS A 22 -10.26 7.30 4.42
C LYS A 22 -8.96 6.50 4.48
N PHE A 23 -8.23 6.59 5.59
CA PHE A 23 -6.92 5.96 5.74
C PHE A 23 -6.99 4.47 6.07
N GLU A 24 -8.05 4.04 6.77
CA GLU A 24 -8.35 2.62 7.00
C GLU A 24 -8.60 1.95 5.64
N ARG A 25 -9.54 2.49 4.86
CA ARG A 25 -9.87 1.97 3.53
C ARG A 25 -8.67 1.97 2.59
N GLN A 26 -7.88 3.03 2.59
CA GLN A 26 -6.66 3.11 1.78
C GLN A 26 -5.64 2.05 2.18
N TYR A 27 -5.50 1.76 3.47
CA TYR A 27 -4.60 0.74 3.97
C TYR A 27 -5.01 -0.65 3.48
N LEU A 28 -6.30 -1.00 3.61
CA LEU A 28 -6.82 -2.27 3.07
C LEU A 28 -6.67 -2.37 1.56
N TRP A 29 -6.91 -1.28 0.84
CA TRP A 29 -6.81 -1.24 -0.62
C TRP A 29 -5.35 -1.36 -1.10
N GLN A 30 -4.38 -0.93 -0.30
CA GLN A 30 -2.96 -0.97 -0.65
C GLN A 30 -2.44 -2.39 -0.92
N THR A 31 -2.98 -3.40 -0.23
CA THR A 31 -2.61 -4.81 -0.46
C THR A 31 -2.89 -5.24 -1.90
N GLY A 32 -4.02 -4.82 -2.48
CA GLY A 32 -4.33 -5.10 -3.89
C GLY A 32 -3.42 -4.33 -4.85
N MET A 33 -3.08 -3.08 -4.50
CA MET A 33 -2.18 -2.23 -5.28
C MET A 33 -0.76 -2.81 -5.42
N ILE A 34 -0.26 -3.49 -4.41
CA ILE A 34 1.05 -4.16 -4.44
C ILE A 34 1.13 -5.17 -5.60
N VAL A 35 0.03 -5.81 -5.96
CA VAL A 35 0.00 -6.80 -7.04
C VAL A 35 -0.44 -6.20 -8.38
N GLY A 36 -1.43 -5.31 -8.37
CA GLY A 36 -2.11 -4.83 -9.59
C GLY A 36 -1.21 -4.09 -10.59
N GLY A 37 -0.08 -3.53 -10.16
CA GLY A 37 0.91 -2.85 -11.01
C GLY A 37 2.19 -3.65 -11.28
N GLY A 38 2.17 -4.95 -10.97
CA GLY A 38 3.38 -5.77 -10.87
C GLY A 38 4.00 -5.67 -9.48
N THR A 39 4.37 -6.83 -8.91
CA THR A 39 4.84 -6.90 -7.53
C THR A 39 6.14 -6.11 -7.33
N PRO A 40 6.46 -5.70 -6.09
CA PRO A 40 7.72 -5.01 -5.79
C PRO A 40 8.95 -5.79 -6.26
N GLU A 41 8.90 -7.12 -6.25
CA GLU A 41 9.97 -7.98 -6.74
C GLU A 41 10.18 -7.79 -8.26
N ILE A 42 9.09 -7.75 -9.03
CA ILE A 42 9.13 -7.50 -10.47
C ILE A 42 9.65 -6.08 -10.74
N GLN A 43 9.16 -5.08 -10.02
CA GLN A 43 9.62 -3.70 -10.19
C GLN A 43 11.11 -3.54 -9.84
N ARG A 44 11.58 -4.17 -8.75
CA ARG A 44 13.01 -4.20 -8.39
C ARG A 44 13.84 -4.89 -9.47
N ASN A 45 13.36 -5.99 -10.04
CA ASN A 45 14.03 -6.66 -11.16
C ASN A 45 14.11 -5.77 -12.40
N ILE A 46 13.05 -5.02 -12.72
CA ILE A 46 13.05 -4.05 -13.82
C ILE A 46 14.11 -2.97 -13.58
N ILE A 47 14.18 -2.42 -12.37
CA ILE A 47 15.20 -1.43 -12.01
C ILE A 47 16.61 -2.03 -12.12
N ALA A 48 16.83 -3.24 -11.61
CA ALA A 48 18.11 -3.94 -11.69
C ALA A 48 18.56 -4.16 -13.13
N MET A 49 17.70 -4.71 -13.99
CA MET A 49 18.05 -5.04 -15.38
C MET A 49 18.12 -3.79 -16.26
N ARG A 50 17.07 -2.95 -16.24
CA ARG A 50 16.91 -1.83 -17.17
C ARG A 50 17.58 -0.55 -16.67
N GLY A 51 17.55 -0.32 -15.36
CA GLY A 51 18.15 0.87 -14.75
C GLY A 51 19.64 0.69 -14.46
N LEU A 52 20.04 -0.51 -13.99
CA LEU A 52 21.41 -0.78 -13.53
C LEU A 52 22.20 -1.75 -14.42
N GLY A 53 21.60 -2.34 -15.45
CA GLY A 53 22.29 -3.26 -16.37
C GLY A 53 22.69 -4.60 -15.76
N LEU A 54 22.10 -4.98 -14.62
CA LEU A 54 22.44 -6.23 -13.94
C LEU A 54 21.93 -7.45 -14.75
N PRO A 55 22.71 -8.54 -14.80
CA PRO A 55 22.31 -9.76 -15.50
C PRO A 55 21.10 -10.40 -14.83
N ARG A 56 20.31 -11.13 -15.62
CA ARG A 56 19.18 -11.92 -15.11
C ARG A 56 19.70 -13.13 -14.34
N GLN A 57 19.11 -13.37 -13.17
CA GLN A 57 19.11 -14.70 -12.57
C GLN A 57 18.21 -15.64 -13.37
#